data_AF-A0A376EP98-F1
#
_entry.id   AF-A0A376EP98-F1
#
_cell.length_a   1.000
_cell.length_b   1.000
_cell.length_c   1.000
_cell.angle_alpha   90.00
_cell.angle_beta   90.00
_cell.angle_gamma   90.00
#
_symmetry.space_group_name_H-M   'P 1'
#
loop_
_entity.id
_entity.type
_entity.pdbx_description
1 polymer ?
#
loop_
_entity_poly.entity_id
_entity_poly.type
_entity_poly.pdbx_seq_one_letter_code
_entity_poly.pdbx_strand_id
1 'polypeptide(L)'
;MSRVKPEAIWQHDKVLPYILTRLKDKISEITAVEKIFLFGSRGRIPFEQWEDLEGKDWDVLVQAKCKLKNAMVLVDQDYHLDLLVLDENQVKKFTENMMIKQLFPINELKCLINKNKEYGNI
;
A
#
# COMPACT_ATOMS: atom_id res chain seq x y z
N MET A 1 -28.62 -5.29 -4.82
CA MET A 1 -27.41 -4.48 -5.04
C MET A 1 -27.00 -3.90 -3.69
N SER A 2 -25.81 -4.25 -3.19
CA SER A 2 -25.31 -3.79 -1.88
C SER A 2 -25.04 -2.29 -1.92
N ARG A 3 -25.57 -1.54 -0.94
CA ARG A 3 -25.35 -0.10 -0.79
C ARG A 3 -23.91 0.12 -0.33
N VAL A 4 -23.03 0.59 -1.21
CA VAL A 4 -21.69 1.05 -0.84
C VAL A 4 -21.86 2.21 0.13
N LYS A 5 -21.34 2.06 1.36
CA LYS A 5 -21.41 3.08 2.40
C LYS A 5 -20.40 4.19 2.10
N PRO A 6 -20.82 5.45 1.94
CA PRO A 6 -19.90 6.55 1.68
C PRO A 6 -18.89 6.79 2.82
N GLU A 7 -19.19 6.38 4.04
CA GLU A 7 -18.23 6.47 5.16
C GLU A 7 -17.19 5.33 5.18
N ALA A 8 -17.38 4.29 4.38
CA ALA A 8 -16.33 3.34 4.01
C ALA A 8 -15.45 3.89 2.87
N ILE A 9 -15.62 5.16 2.50
CA ILE A 9 -14.82 5.80 1.45
C ILE A 9 -13.38 6.07 1.93
N TRP A 10 -12.51 5.09 1.66
CA TRP A 10 -11.17 5.17 1.07
C TRP A 10 -10.27 6.39 1.35
N GLN A 11 -10.11 6.75 2.63
CA GLN A 11 -9.12 7.75 3.07
C GLN A 11 -7.72 7.12 3.24
N HIS A 12 -6.71 7.66 2.54
CA HIS A 12 -5.31 7.22 2.69
C HIS A 12 -4.81 7.32 4.13
N ASP A 13 -5.38 8.25 4.92
CA ASP A 13 -5.06 8.49 6.33
C ASP A 13 -5.45 7.32 7.23
N LYS A 14 -6.32 6.41 6.76
CA LYS A 14 -6.69 5.20 7.50
C LYS A 14 -5.95 3.97 6.97
N VAL A 15 -5.79 3.87 5.65
CA VAL A 15 -5.21 2.68 5.00
C VAL A 15 -3.69 2.63 5.14
N LEU A 16 -2.98 3.76 4.99
CA LEU A 16 -1.52 3.78 5.11
C LEU A 16 -1.04 3.38 6.52
N PRO A 17 -1.62 3.90 7.63
CA PRO A 17 -1.29 3.42 8.96
C PRO A 17 -1.57 1.93 9.13
N TYR A 18 -2.68 1.42 8.61
CA TYR A 18 -3.00 -0.01 8.67
C TYR A 18 -1.94 -0.87 7.98
N ILE A 19 -1.54 -0.51 6.75
CA ILE A 19 -0.50 -1.21 5.97
C ILE A 19 0.83 -1.23 6.74
N LEU A 20 1.25 -0.07 7.26
CA LEU A 20 2.55 0.11 7.89
C LEU A 20 2.65 -0.45 9.32
N THR A 21 1.52 -0.69 9.97
CA THR A 21 1.44 -1.23 11.33
C THR A 21 0.83 -2.62 11.32
N ARG A 22 -0.49 -2.73 11.49
CA ARG A 22 -1.21 -3.99 11.73
C ARG A 22 -0.97 -5.04 10.66
N LEU A 23 -0.95 -4.67 9.38
CA LEU A 23 -0.66 -5.61 8.30
C LEU A 23 0.80 -6.09 8.37
N LYS A 24 1.74 -5.16 8.49
CA LYS A 24 3.17 -5.48 8.61
C LYS A 24 3.43 -6.40 9.80
N ASP A 25 2.84 -6.09 10.96
CA ASP A 25 3.03 -6.84 12.19
C ASP A 25 2.49 -8.28 12.04
N LYS A 26 1.28 -8.44 11.48
CA LYS A 26 0.71 -9.76 11.16
C LYS A 26 1.61 -10.60 10.24
N ILE A 27 2.20 -9.99 9.21
CA ILE A 27 3.13 -10.70 8.33
C ILE A 27 4.44 -11.00 9.07
N SER A 28 4.89 -10.07 9.92
CA SER A 28 6.12 -10.20 10.73
C SER A 28 6.05 -11.32 11.76
N GLU A 29 4.86 -11.70 12.22
CA GLU A 29 4.65 -12.90 13.05
C GLU A 29 5.02 -14.20 12.31
N ILE A 30 4.99 -14.20 10.98
CA ILE A 30 5.25 -15.39 10.14
C ILE A 30 6.62 -15.31 9.48
N THR A 31 6.99 -14.14 8.96
CA THR A 31 8.24 -13.92 8.21
C THR A 31 8.69 -12.47 8.28
N ALA A 32 10.00 -12.24 8.23
CA ALA A 32 10.52 -10.87 8.23
C ALA A 32 10.05 -10.11 6.97
N VAL A 33 9.34 -9.01 7.20
CA VAL A 33 8.98 -8.04 6.15
C VAL A 33 10.20 -7.18 5.85
N GLU A 34 10.71 -7.28 4.62
CA GLU A 34 11.89 -6.54 4.18
C GLU A 34 11.50 -5.22 3.51
N LYS A 35 10.47 -5.25 2.66
CA LYS A 35 9.98 -4.07 1.94
C LYS A 35 8.47 -4.12 1.77
N ILE A 36 7.86 -2.95 1.72
CA ILE A 36 6.44 -2.79 1.36
C ILE A 36 6.36 -1.80 0.21
N PHE A 37 5.62 -2.16 -0.82
CA PHE A 37 5.39 -1.36 -2.00
C PHE A 37 3.90 -1.20 -2.28
N LEU A 38 3.54 -0.06 -2.85
CA LEU A 38 2.29 0.12 -3.58
C LEU A 38 2.56 -0.05 -5.06
N PHE A 39 1.70 -0.79 -5.73
CA PHE A 39 1.71 -0.91 -7.19
C PHE A 39 0.36 -0.46 -7.76
N GLY A 40 0.08 -0.79 -9.02
CA GLY A 40 -1.19 -0.45 -9.66
C GLY A 40 -1.41 1.07 -9.75
N SER A 41 -2.65 1.51 -9.52
CA SER A 41 -3.03 2.92 -9.71
C SER A 41 -2.25 3.86 -8.78
N ARG A 42 -2.08 3.48 -7.51
CA ARG A 42 -1.35 4.28 -6.51
C ARG A 42 0.17 4.22 -6.70
N GLY A 43 0.70 3.17 -7.33
CA GLY A 43 2.09 3.11 -7.77
C GLY A 43 2.39 4.07 -8.94
N ARG A 44 1.43 4.25 -9.85
CA ARG A 44 1.58 5.08 -11.07
C ARG A 44 1.34 6.56 -10.85
N ILE A 45 0.37 6.93 -10.01
CA ILE A 45 -0.10 8.31 -9.87
C ILE A 45 0.62 9.02 -8.70
N PRO A 46 1.03 10.30 -8.85
CA PRO A 46 1.55 11.13 -7.76
C PRO A 46 0.59 11.22 -6.58
N PHE A 47 1.12 11.37 -5.36
CA PHE A 47 0.30 11.36 -4.13
C PHE A 47 -0.75 12.48 -4.12
N GLU A 48 -0.41 13.62 -4.72
CA GLU A 48 -1.25 14.81 -4.82
C GLU A 48 -2.54 14.56 -5.62
N GLN A 49 -2.55 13.55 -6.48
CA GLN A 49 -3.69 13.17 -7.33
C GLN A 49 -4.40 11.92 -6.81
N TRP A 50 -4.12 11.48 -5.58
CA TRP A 50 -4.77 10.29 -5.04
C TRP A 50 -6.24 10.52 -4.67
N GLU A 51 -6.68 11.78 -4.58
CA GLU A 51 -8.10 12.12 -4.51
C GLU A 51 -8.89 11.58 -5.71
N ASP A 52 -8.30 11.57 -6.91
CA ASP A 52 -8.90 11.00 -8.12
C ASP A 52 -9.01 9.45 -8.07
N LEU A 53 -8.33 8.82 -7.12
CA LEU A 53 -8.34 7.37 -6.89
C LEU A 53 -9.30 6.96 -5.77
N GLU A 54 -10.21 7.84 -5.38
CA GLU A 54 -11.27 7.56 -4.42
C GLU A 54 -12.11 6.35 -4.88
N GLY A 55 -12.34 5.40 -3.97
CA GLY A 55 -13.08 4.16 -4.26
C GLY A 55 -12.32 3.10 -5.06
N LYS A 56 -11.04 3.30 -5.39
CA LYS A 56 -10.19 2.28 -6.06
C LYS A 56 -9.44 1.41 -5.07
N ASP A 57 -9.28 0.13 -5.39
CA ASP A 57 -8.51 -0.87 -4.63
C ASP A 57 -7.07 -0.47 -4.29
N TRP A 58 -6.56 -1.00 -3.17
CA TRP A 58 -5.16 -0.85 -2.76
C TRP A 58 -4.36 -2.08 -3.14
N ASP A 59 -3.51 -1.92 -4.15
CA ASP A 59 -2.54 -2.91 -4.59
C ASP A 59 -1.27 -2.84 -3.74
N VAL A 60 -1.07 -3.81 -2.84
CA VAL A 60 0.04 -3.86 -1.89
C VAL A 60 0.92 -5.07 -2.13
N LEU A 61 2.22 -4.83 -2.34
CA LEU A 61 3.23 -5.86 -2.49
C LEU A 61 4.19 -5.83 -1.30
N VAL A 62 4.33 -6.96 -0.63
CA VAL A 62 5.24 -7.14 0.50
C VAL A 62 6.37 -8.08 0.08
N GLN A 63 7.62 -7.59 0.17
CA GLN A 63 8.81 -8.42 0.08
C GLN A 63 9.09 -9.04 1.44
N ALA A 64 9.17 -10.37 1.48
CA ALA A 64 9.46 -11.14 2.69
C ALA A 64 10.61 -12.13 2.48
N LYS A 65 11.28 -12.53 3.56
CA LYS A 65 12.40 -13.50 3.50
C LYS A 65 12.00 -14.89 2.98
N CYS A 66 10.75 -15.29 3.17
CA CYS A 66 10.26 -16.58 2.69
C CYS A 66 8.88 -16.41 2.04
N LYS A 67 8.60 -17.31 1.08
CA LYS A 67 7.33 -17.30 0.34
C LYS A 67 6.17 -17.63 1.27
N LEU A 68 5.21 -16.72 1.36
CA LEU A 68 3.89 -17.01 1.89
C LEU A 68 2.93 -17.29 0.73
N LYS A 69 2.20 -18.41 0.80
CA LYS A 69 1.17 -18.74 -0.20
C LYS A 69 -0.01 -17.79 0.06
N ASN A 70 -0.27 -16.86 -0.87
CA ASN A 70 -1.28 -15.80 -0.88
C ASN A 70 -2.10 -15.66 0.42
N ALA A 71 -1.77 -14.64 1.21
CA ALA A 71 -2.64 -14.18 2.28
C ALA A 71 -3.95 -13.67 1.65
N MET A 72 -5.07 -14.28 2.06
CA MET A 72 -6.43 -13.94 1.66
C MET A 72 -6.68 -12.43 1.68
N VAL A 73 -7.66 -11.98 0.87
CA VAL A 73 -8.29 -10.66 1.00
C VAL A 73 -8.58 -10.41 2.48
N LEU A 74 -7.97 -9.38 3.05
CA LEU A 74 -8.18 -9.00 4.44
C LEU A 74 -9.49 -8.21 4.53
N VAL A 75 -10.62 -8.93 4.55
CA VAL A 75 -11.99 -8.36 4.69
C VAL A 75 -12.28 -7.87 6.12
N ASP A 76 -11.28 -7.87 7.01
CA ASP A 76 -11.47 -7.59 8.44
C ASP A 76 -11.71 -6.10 8.74
N GLN A 77 -11.64 -5.24 7.72
CA GLN A 77 -11.99 -3.82 7.78
C GLN A 77 -12.66 -3.45 6.46
N ASP A 78 -13.44 -2.38 6.41
CA ASP A 78 -14.17 -1.91 5.21
C ASP A 78 -13.25 -1.44 4.05
N TYR A 79 -12.09 -2.06 3.86
CA TYR A 79 -11.05 -1.76 2.88
C TYR A 79 -10.84 -2.96 1.95
N HIS A 80 -10.88 -2.74 0.63
CA HIS A 80 -10.43 -3.74 -0.33
C HIS A 80 -8.94 -3.53 -0.61
N LEU A 81 -8.13 -4.45 -0.09
CA LEU A 81 -6.69 -4.48 -0.21
C LEU A 81 -6.27 -5.79 -0.88
N ASP A 82 -5.67 -5.67 -2.06
CA ASP A 82 -5.08 -6.78 -2.79
C ASP A 82 -3.63 -6.94 -2.35
N LEU A 83 -3.37 -8.01 -1.59
CA LEU A 83 -2.08 -8.29 -0.98
C LEU A 83 -1.32 -9.37 -1.74
N LEU A 84 -0.11 -9.03 -2.19
CA LEU A 84 0.88 -9.98 -2.67
C LEU A 84 2.05 -10.05 -1.70
N VAL A 85 2.44 -11.26 -1.27
CA VAL A 85 3.63 -11.47 -0.44
C VAL A 85 4.60 -12.38 -1.19
N LEU A 86 5.75 -11.83 -1.57
CA LEU A 86 6.72 -12.47 -2.46
C LEU A 86 8.12 -12.41 -1.87
N ASP A 87 9.00 -13.32 -2.30
CA ASP A 87 10.44 -13.20 -2.04
C ASP A 87 11.11 -12.19 -2.98
N GLU A 88 12.36 -11.83 -2.69
CA GLU A 88 13.13 -10.85 -3.46
C GLU A 88 13.19 -11.16 -4.98
N ASN A 89 13.38 -12.43 -5.36
CA ASN A 89 13.51 -12.81 -6.77
C ASN A 89 12.19 -12.64 -7.52
N GLN A 90 11.08 -12.99 -6.87
CA GLN A 90 9.75 -12.80 -7.43
C GLN A 90 9.36 -11.32 -7.48
N VAL A 91 9.68 -10.53 -6.45
CA VAL A 91 9.47 -9.07 -6.46
C VAL A 91 10.20 -8.44 -7.65
N LYS A 92 11.50 -8.73 -7.83
CA LYS A 92 12.28 -8.18 -8.96
C LYS A 92 11.63 -8.45 -10.31
N LYS A 93 11.18 -9.68 -10.54
CA LYS A 93 10.49 -10.06 -11.79
C LYS A 93 9.12 -9.39 -11.93
N PHE A 94 8.36 -9.31 -10.85
CA PHE A 94 7.03 -8.72 -10.85
C PHE A 94 7.08 -7.20 -11.12
N THR A 95 8.08 -6.51 -10.56
CA THR A 95 8.19 -5.06 -10.64
C THR A 95 9.07 -4.55 -11.78
N GLU A 96 9.67 -5.43 -12.59
CA GLU A 96 10.70 -5.09 -13.59
C GLU A 96 10.29 -3.95 -14.54
N ASN A 97 9.01 -3.89 -14.91
CA ASN A 97 8.46 -2.88 -15.83
C ASN A 97 7.25 -2.13 -15.22
N MET A 98 7.16 -2.08 -13.89
CA MET A 98 6.04 -1.44 -13.20
C MET A 98 6.49 -0.22 -12.40
N MET A 99 5.67 0.83 -12.44
CA MET A 99 5.79 1.94 -11.50
C MET A 99 5.29 1.48 -10.13
N ILE A 100 6.19 1.48 -9.16
CA ILE A 100 5.92 1.14 -7.76
C ILE A 100 6.31 2.32 -6.87
N LYS A 101 5.69 2.40 -5.69
CA LYS A 101 6.10 3.31 -4.62
C LYS A 101 6.48 2.52 -3.40
N GLN A 102 7.67 2.75 -2.86
CA GLN A 102 8.10 2.10 -1.64
C GLN A 102 7.54 2.84 -0.42
N LEU A 103 6.94 2.09 0.50
CA LEU A 103 6.44 2.59 1.78
C LEU A 103 7.34 2.22 2.96
N PHE A 104 8.05 1.09 2.85
CA PHE A 104 8.94 0.58 3.89
C PHE A 104 10.18 -0.10 3.28
N PRO A 105 11.38 0.04 3.90
CA PRO A 105 11.70 0.97 4.99
C PRO A 105 11.77 2.44 4.54
N ILE A 106 11.97 2.68 3.25
CA ILE A 106 11.96 4.02 2.66
C ILE A 106 10.51 4.38 2.38
N ASN A 107 10.00 5.43 3.04
CA ASN A 107 8.67 5.95 2.78
C ASN A 107 8.75 7.07 1.75
N GLU A 108 8.54 6.73 0.48
CA GLU A 108 8.58 7.68 -0.64
C GLU A 108 7.42 8.68 -0.59
N LEU A 109 6.34 8.39 0.16
CA LEU A 109 5.23 9.34 0.38
C LEU A 109 5.59 10.43 1.39
N LYS A 110 6.46 10.15 2.38
CA LYS A 110 6.90 11.14 3.37
C LYS A 110 7.63 12.32 2.72
N CYS A 111 8.35 12.07 1.63
CA CYS A 111 9.00 13.13 0.86
C CYS A 111 7.99 14.10 0.22
N LEU A 112 6.76 13.67 -0.05
CA LEU A 112 5.70 14.48 -0.68
C LEU A 112 4.93 15.30 0.36
N ILE A 113 4.69 14.73 1.55
CA ILE A 113 4.06 15.44 2.68
C ILE A 113 4.90 16.66 3.13
N ASN A 114 6.23 16.54 3.13
CA ASN A 114 7.10 17.65 3.49
C ASN A 114 7.10 18.78 2.43
N LYS A 115 7.00 18.44 1.13
CA LYS A 115 6.86 19.46 0.08
C LYS A 115 5.56 20.26 0.21
N ASN A 116 4.44 19.61 0.53
CA ASN A 116 3.17 20.33 0.72
C ASN A 116 3.17 21.23 1.97
N LYS A 117 3.98 20.93 3.00
CA LYS A 117 4.18 21.85 4.14
C LYS A 117 5.02 23.08 3.77
N GLU A 118 5.96 22.96 2.83
CA GLU A 118 6.76 24.10 2.37
C GLU A 118 5.96 25.04 1.44
N TYR A 119 5.01 24.50 0.65
CA TYR A 119 4.14 25.30 -0.23
C TYR A 119 2.87 25.86 0.45
N GLY A 120 2.61 25.50 1.71
CA GLY A 120 1.45 25.98 2.48
C GLY A 120 1.68 27.27 3.30
N ASN A 121 2.72 28.05 2.99
CA ASN A 121 2.97 29.36 3.59
C ASN A 121 2.84 30.47 2.53
N ILE A 122 1.62 30.77 2.08
CA ILE A 122 1.16 32.15 1.75
C ILE A 122 -0.33 32.24 2.06
#